data_AF-A0A925RX15-F1
#
_entry.id   AF-A0A925RX15-F1
#
_cell.length_a   1.000
_cell.length_b   1.000
_cell.length_c   1.000
_cell.angle_alpha   90.00
_cell.angle_beta   90.00
_cell.angle_gamma   90.00
#
_symmetry.space_group_name_H-M   'P 1'
#
loop_
_entity.id
_entity.type
_entity.pdbx_description
1 polymer ?
#
loop_
_entity_poly.entity_id
_entity_poly.type
_entity_poly.pdbx_seq_one_letter_code
_entity_poly.pdbx_strand_id
1 'polypeptide(L)'
;MRRPLTPLALAVTMIATPVPAFAELPALGDRAERVTDGTRVVCRRMPPPSGSRLGVRNICRTQADWDLLQQENRLEVQRQQDASHYTNGS
;
A
#
# COMPACT_ATOMS: atom_id res chain seq x y z
N MET A 1 -64.27 28.76 -40.61
CA MET A 1 -63.13 28.80 -41.54
C MET A 1 -62.20 27.65 -41.22
N ARG A 2 -61.86 26.83 -42.22
CA ARG A 2 -60.97 25.66 -42.14
C ARG A 2 -59.53 26.11 -42.43
N ARG A 3 -58.53 25.59 -41.70
CA ARG A 3 -57.16 25.25 -42.16
C ARG A 3 -56.28 24.72 -40.99
N PRO A 4 -55.19 23.97 -41.25
CA PRO A 4 -55.01 22.61 -40.73
C PRO A 4 -53.68 22.36 -39.96
N LEU A 5 -53.53 21.10 -39.53
CA LEU A 5 -52.34 20.43 -38.97
C LEU A 5 -50.98 20.89 -39.52
N THR A 6 -49.95 20.92 -38.64
CA THR A 6 -48.78 20.03 -38.73
C THR A 6 -47.95 20.00 -37.43
N PRO A 7 -47.40 18.84 -37.03
CA PRO A 7 -46.60 18.65 -35.81
C PRO A 7 -45.11 18.87 -36.09
N LEU A 8 -44.40 19.61 -35.22
CA LEU A 8 -42.94 19.63 -35.24
C LEU A 8 -42.42 18.53 -34.31
N ALA A 9 -42.20 17.35 -34.88
CA ALA A 9 -41.54 16.24 -34.22
C ALA A 9 -40.06 16.58 -34.03
N LEU A 10 -39.65 16.86 -32.79
CA LEU A 10 -38.25 17.03 -32.43
C LEU A 10 -37.61 15.63 -32.32
N ALA A 11 -36.85 15.24 -33.34
CA ALA A 11 -36.10 14.00 -33.35
C ALA A 11 -34.98 14.05 -32.30
N VAL A 12 -35.13 13.32 -31.21
CA VAL A 12 -34.10 13.11 -30.18
C VAL A 12 -33.07 12.13 -30.74
N THR A 13 -31.93 12.64 -31.17
CA THR A 13 -30.76 11.84 -31.55
C THR A 13 -30.18 11.16 -30.31
N MET A 14 -30.35 9.85 -30.21
CA MET A 14 -29.64 9.03 -29.22
C MET A 14 -28.14 9.04 -29.54
N ILE A 15 -27.36 9.68 -28.67
CA ILE A 15 -25.90 9.55 -28.66
C ILE A 15 -25.59 8.23 -27.95
N ALA A 16 -25.22 7.22 -28.74
CA ALA A 16 -24.67 5.97 -28.24
C ALA A 16 -23.25 6.23 -27.71
N THR A 17 -23.09 6.33 -26.39
CA THR A 17 -21.77 6.36 -25.76
C THR A 17 -21.22 4.93 -25.70
N PRO A 18 -19.99 4.67 -26.21
CA PRO A 18 -19.37 3.36 -26.08
C PRO A 18 -19.07 3.08 -24.60
N VAL A 19 -19.66 2.01 -24.08
CA VAL A 19 -19.36 1.49 -22.73
C VAL A 19 -17.99 0.82 -22.79
N PRO A 20 -17.02 1.18 -21.94
CA PRO A 20 -15.77 0.44 -21.84
C PRO A 20 -16.07 -0.96 -21.31
N ALA A 21 -15.80 -1.97 -22.13
CA ALA A 21 -15.83 -3.37 -21.73
C ALA A 21 -14.63 -3.63 -20.81
N PHE A 22 -14.85 -3.57 -19.50
CA PHE A 22 -13.89 -4.10 -18.53
C PHE A 22 -13.91 -5.62 -18.63
N ALA A 23 -12.81 -6.20 -19.10
CA ALA A 23 -12.60 -7.64 -19.01
C ALA A 23 -12.55 -8.02 -17.53
N GLU A 24 -13.56 -8.78 -17.06
CA GLU A 24 -13.50 -9.47 -15.77
C GLU A 24 -12.37 -10.51 -15.83
N LEU A 25 -11.20 -10.12 -15.30
CA LEU A 25 -10.22 -11.11 -14.88
C LEU A 25 -10.86 -11.96 -13.77
N PRO A 26 -10.75 -13.29 -13.82
CA PRO A 26 -11.25 -14.14 -12.75
C PRO A 26 -10.61 -13.70 -11.44
N ALA A 27 -11.46 -13.45 -10.45
CA ALA A 27 -11.06 -13.03 -9.12
C ALA A 27 -10.04 -14.05 -8.57
N LEU A 28 -8.78 -13.62 -8.47
CA LEU A 28 -7.70 -14.26 -7.70
C LEU A 28 -7.93 -14.10 -6.18
N GLY A 29 -9.19 -14.05 -5.75
CA GLY A 29 -9.59 -13.93 -4.36
C GLY A 29 -9.93 -15.30 -3.82
N ASP A 30 -8.93 -16.03 -3.34
CA ASP A 30 -9.10 -17.16 -2.40
C ASP A 30 -7.76 -17.80 -1.97
N ARG A 31 -6.63 -17.40 -2.56
CA ARG A 31 -5.28 -17.85 -2.13
C ARG A 31 -4.58 -16.91 -1.14
N ALA A 32 -5.26 -15.85 -0.67
CA ALA A 32 -4.69 -14.88 0.29
C ALA A 32 -4.86 -15.28 1.77
N GLU A 33 -5.77 -16.22 2.08
CA GLU A 33 -6.27 -16.46 3.45
C GLU A 33 -5.40 -17.39 4.32
N ARG A 34 -4.17 -17.77 3.90
CA ARG A 34 -3.24 -18.55 4.75
C ARG A 34 -1.76 -18.22 4.52
N VAL A 35 -1.45 -16.97 4.23
CA VAL A 35 -0.08 -16.49 4.45
C VAL A 35 0.03 -16.29 5.95
N THR A 36 0.62 -17.25 6.67
CA THR A 36 0.99 -17.05 8.07
C THR A 36 1.77 -15.74 8.15
N ASP A 37 1.37 -14.82 9.04
CA ASP A 37 1.84 -13.43 9.04
C ASP A 37 3.36 -13.30 8.90
N GLY A 38 4.12 -14.26 9.45
CA GLY A 38 5.57 -14.34 9.35
C GLY A 38 6.15 -14.43 7.94
N THR A 39 5.41 -14.96 6.95
CA THR A 39 5.87 -15.07 5.54
C THR A 39 5.48 -13.87 4.68
N ARG A 40 4.70 -12.92 5.23
CA ARG A 40 4.30 -11.71 4.50
C ARG A 40 5.51 -10.83 4.22
N VAL A 41 5.74 -10.49 2.95
CA VAL A 41 6.77 -9.51 2.58
C VAL A 41 6.29 -8.10 2.85
N VAL A 42 7.06 -7.33 3.62
CA VAL A 42 6.80 -5.94 3.98
C VAL A 42 7.98 -5.07 3.55
N CYS A 43 7.70 -4.05 2.74
CA CYS A 43 8.68 -3.07 2.31
C CYS A 43 8.61 -1.81 3.17
N ARG A 44 9.72 -1.43 3.80
CA ARG A 44 9.83 -0.21 4.62
C ARG A 44 10.80 0.78 3.96
N ARG A 45 10.47 2.06 4.03
CA ARG A 45 11.35 3.15 3.59
C ARG A 45 12.36 3.43 4.69
N MET A 46 13.64 3.27 4.39
CA MET A 46 14.72 3.58 5.32
C MET A 46 15.33 4.94 4.97
N PRO A 47 15.54 5.81 5.97
CA PRO A 47 16.24 7.06 5.74
C PRO A 47 17.65 6.78 5.23
N PRO A 48 18.20 7.65 4.38
CA PRO A 48 19.58 7.53 3.95
C PRO A 48 20.51 7.64 5.17
N PRO A 49 21.65 6.92 5.20
CA PRO A 49 22.65 7.17 6.22
C PRO A 49 23.13 8.62 6.14
N SER A 50 23.48 9.21 7.29
CA SER A 50 23.95 10.60 7.35
C SER A 50 25.12 10.82 6.41
N GLY A 51 25.04 11.84 5.54
CA GLY A 51 26.07 12.14 4.55
C GLY A 51 25.98 11.32 3.25
N SER A 52 24.97 10.46 3.10
CA SER A 52 24.77 9.68 1.88
C SER A 52 24.18 10.54 0.75
N ARG A 53 24.78 10.40 -0.45
CA ARG A 53 24.21 10.92 -1.70
C ARG A 53 23.12 10.02 -2.30
N LEU A 54 23.03 8.78 -1.81
CA LEU A 54 21.98 7.84 -2.16
C LEU A 54 20.79 8.16 -1.26
N GLY A 55 19.66 8.53 -1.85
CA GLY A 55 18.46 8.97 -1.12
C GLY A 55 17.76 7.85 -0.33
N VAL A 56 16.46 8.03 -0.10
CA VAL A 56 15.64 7.05 0.63
C VAL A 56 15.66 5.71 -0.11
N ARG A 57 15.94 4.63 0.64
CA ARG A 57 15.93 3.26 0.10
C ARG A 57 14.74 2.46 0.60
N ASN A 58 14.12 1.69 -0.27
CA ASN A 58 13.07 0.76 0.12
C ASN A 58 13.70 -0.62 0.39
N ILE A 59 13.48 -1.16 1.58
CA ILE A 59 13.94 -2.49 1.95
C ILE A 59 12.72 -3.37 2.13
N CYS A 60 12.65 -4.47 1.39
CA CYS A 60 11.61 -5.48 1.52
C CYS A 60 12.18 -6.69 2.27
N ARG A 61 11.51 -7.12 3.32
CA ARG A 61 11.82 -8.33 4.10
C ARG A 61 10.53 -8.99 4.55
N THR A 62 10.61 -10.23 5.01
CA THR A 62 9.43 -10.86 5.62
C THR A 62 9.07 -10.17 6.94
N GLN A 63 7.83 -10.31 7.39
CA GLN A 63 7.40 -9.78 8.68
C GLN A 63 8.21 -10.40 9.82
N ALA A 64 8.51 -11.70 9.75
CA ALA A 64 9.35 -12.38 10.73
C ALA A 64 10.75 -11.76 10.83
N ASP A 65 11.37 -11.42 9.70
CA ASP A 65 12.68 -10.76 9.70
C ASP A 65 12.63 -9.37 10.33
N TRP A 66 11.54 -8.62 10.10
CA TRP A 66 11.36 -7.31 10.72
C TRP A 66 11.18 -7.41 12.23
N ASP A 67 10.46 -8.42 12.69
CA ASP A 67 10.23 -8.64 14.11
C ASP A 67 11.52 -9.06 14.82
N LEU A 68 12.34 -9.91 14.19
CA LEU A 68 13.66 -10.28 14.70
C LEU A 68 14.57 -9.04 14.83
N LEU A 69 14.69 -8.23 13.78
CA LEU A 69 15.47 -6.99 13.81
C LEU A 69 14.99 -6.03 14.91
N GLN A 70 13.67 -5.95 15.13
CA GLN A 70 13.12 -5.10 16.18
C GLN A 70 13.49 -5.62 17.58
N GLN A 71 13.46 -6.93 17.78
CA GLN A 71 13.86 -7.55 19.05
C GLN A 71 15.35 -7.33 19.32
N GLU A 72 16.23 -7.55 18.33
CA GLU A 72 17.67 -7.31 18.45
C GLU A 72 17.98 -5.86 18.85
N ASN A 73 17.35 -4.89 18.17
CA ASN A 73 17.51 -3.47 18.50
C ASN A 73 17.04 -3.14 19.92
N ARG A 74 15.93 -3.72 20.39
CA ARG A 74 15.44 -3.50 21.76
C ARG A 74 16.45 -4.01 22.80
N LEU A 75 17.00 -5.20 22.58
CA LEU A 75 17.99 -5.80 23.48
C LEU A 75 19.28 -4.98 23.52
N GLU A 76 19.71 -4.44 22.38
CA GLU A 76 20.89 -3.57 22.33
C GLU A 76 20.69 -2.27 23.11
N VAL A 77 19.54 -1.60 22.91
CA VAL A 77 19.20 -0.38 23.66
C VAL A 77 19.12 -0.67 25.16
N GLN A 78 18.52 -1.80 25.55
CA GLN A 78 18.44 -2.22 26.95
C GLN A 78 19.83 -2.42 27.56
N ARG A 79 20.74 -3.13 26.87
CA ARG A 79 22.13 -3.31 27.33
C ARG A 79 22.85 -1.98 27.55
N GLN A 80 22.66 -1.02 26.66
CA GLN A 80 23.31 0.29 26.78
C GLN A 80 22.74 1.10 27.96
N GLN A 81 21.44 1.00 28.21
CA GLN A 81 20.79 1.66 29.35
C GLN A 81 21.23 1.03 30.67
N ASP A 82 21.27 -0.30 30.77
CA ASP A 82 21.71 -1.02 31.96
C ASP A 82 23.18 -0.71 32.28
N ALA A 83 24.04 -0.66 31.25
CA ALA A 83 25.45 -0.28 31.40
C ALA A 83 25.60 1.17 31.89
N SER A 84 24.81 2.11 31.35
CA SER A 84 24.83 3.51 31.78
C SER A 84 24.31 3.69 33.21
N HIS A 85 23.37 2.86 33.66
CA HIS A 85 22.88 2.89 35.03
C HIS A 85 23.99 2.48 36.02
N TYR A 86 24.83 1.51 35.64
CA TYR A 86 25.94 1.05 36.48
C TYR A 86 27.07 2.09 36.60
N THR A 87 27.31 2.91 35.57
CA THR A 87 28.45 3.85 35.55
C THR A 87 28.19 5.22 36.20
N ASN A 88 26.94 5.67 36.32
CA ASN A 88 26.59 6.94 36.98
C ASN A 88 26.31 6.79 38.50
N GLY A 89 26.41 5.59 39.04
CA GLY A 89 26.13 5.27 40.44
C GLY A 89 27.35 4.96 41.32
N SER A 90 28.58 5.17 40.80
CA SER A 90 29.85 4.93 41.51
C SER A 90 30.52 6.23 41.98
#